data_AF-A0A3R8P8U3-F1
#
_entry.id   AF-A0A3R8P8U3-F1
#
_cell.length_a   1.000
_cell.length_b   1.000
_cell.length_c   1.000
_cell.angle_alpha   90.00
_cell.angle_beta   90.00
_cell.angle_gamma   90.00
#
_symmetry.space_group_name_H-M   'P 1'
#
loop_
_entity.id
_entity.type
_entity.pdbx_description
1 polymer ?
#
loop_
_entity_poly.entity_id
_entity_poly.type
_entity_poly.pdbx_seq_one_letter_code
_entity_poly.pdbx_strand_id
1 'polypeptide(L)'
;MTRPASQAKQTAAKAAAVAQARSVAPKVPVRIGSTPATKFRGNPAIFGRLVEDHDKHRALLAMIDATSPNDPARKTLFEEFVRDVHGHAAAEEQALWSTVMRNPETTEFARHAVGDHHKLDKLMADAAARDISSPGWLTHFAALKEEYLEHILEEETEQFVEAEKTLSEQDQRYMQKVFNRRKKAEKAAAVIEKKIALKPIA
;
A
#
# COMPACT_ATOMS: atom_id res chain seq x y z
N MET A 1 -2.22 -14.26 19.33
CA MET A 1 -1.57 -14.18 18.00
C MET A 1 -2.43 -14.91 16.98
N THR A 2 -2.61 -14.31 15.81
CA THR A 2 -3.46 -14.85 14.75
C THR A 2 -2.75 -15.98 14.03
N ARG A 3 -3.47 -17.09 13.80
CA ARG A 3 -2.97 -18.22 13.02
C ARG A 3 -2.99 -17.90 11.53
N PRO A 4 -1.99 -18.36 10.74
CA PRO A 4 -2.04 -18.24 9.30
C PRO A 4 -3.31 -18.85 8.71
N ALA A 5 -3.87 -18.20 7.69
CA ALA A 5 -4.94 -18.80 6.90
C ALA A 5 -4.41 -20.01 6.11
N SER A 6 -5.31 -20.91 5.69
CA SER A 6 -4.91 -22.03 4.81
C SER A 6 -4.31 -21.51 3.50
N GLN A 7 -3.41 -22.29 2.89
CA GLN A 7 -2.78 -21.92 1.62
C GLN A 7 -3.83 -21.56 0.55
N ALA A 8 -4.94 -22.30 0.48
CA ALA A 8 -6.03 -22.01 -0.43
C ALA A 8 -6.66 -20.62 -0.19
N LYS A 9 -6.85 -20.22 1.08
CA LYS A 9 -7.38 -18.88 1.42
C LYS A 9 -6.36 -17.79 1.10
N GLN A 10 -5.08 -18.01 1.36
CA GLN A 10 -4.03 -17.07 1.00
C GLN A 10 -3.97 -16.83 -0.52
N THR A 11 -4.01 -17.91 -1.31
CA THR A 11 -4.05 -17.84 -2.77
C THR A 11 -5.30 -17.13 -3.28
N ALA A 12 -6.47 -17.42 -2.70
CA ALA A 12 -7.73 -16.79 -3.09
C ALA A 12 -7.73 -15.28 -2.78
N ALA A 13 -7.26 -14.87 -1.60
CA ALA A 13 -7.18 -13.46 -1.22
C ALA A 13 -6.24 -12.68 -2.14
N LYS A 14 -5.05 -13.22 -2.42
CA LYS A 14 -4.10 -12.63 -3.37
C LYS A 14 -4.71 -12.52 -4.78
N ALA A 15 -5.38 -13.58 -5.25
CA ALA A 15 -6.04 -13.56 -6.55
C ALA A 15 -7.15 -12.50 -6.63
N ALA A 16 -7.91 -12.30 -5.55
CA ALA A 16 -8.94 -11.26 -5.47
C ALA A 16 -8.33 -9.86 -5.52
N ALA A 17 -7.26 -9.60 -4.76
CA ALA A 17 -6.54 -8.31 -4.79
C ALA A 17 -5.97 -8.01 -6.19
N VAL A 18 -5.37 -9.01 -6.84
CA VAL A 18 -4.90 -8.93 -8.23
C VAL A 18 -6.05 -8.66 -9.21
N ALA A 19 -7.21 -9.28 -9.02
CA ALA A 19 -8.38 -9.04 -9.84
C ALA A 19 -8.91 -7.60 -9.70
N GLN A 20 -8.85 -7.02 -8.51
CA GLN A 20 -9.22 -5.62 -8.30
C GLN A 20 -8.29 -4.68 -9.08
N ALA A 21 -6.96 -4.86 -9.01
CA ALA A 21 -6.04 -4.06 -9.81
C ALA A 21 -6.27 -4.25 -11.31
N ARG A 22 -6.47 -5.50 -11.76
CA ARG A 22 -6.77 -5.82 -13.17
C ARG A 22 -8.02 -5.13 -13.68
N SER A 23 -9.04 -4.93 -12.83
CA SER A 23 -10.28 -4.25 -13.23
C SER A 23 -10.07 -2.80 -13.71
N VAL A 24 -8.97 -2.17 -13.29
CA VAL A 24 -8.61 -0.79 -13.65
C VAL A 24 -8.13 -0.69 -15.10
N ALA A 25 -7.32 -1.67 -15.55
CA ALA A 25 -6.83 -1.76 -16.91
C ALA A 25 -6.75 -3.23 -17.37
N PRO A 26 -7.87 -3.83 -17.82
CA PRO A 26 -7.97 -5.27 -18.06
C PRO A 26 -7.00 -5.85 -19.09
N LYS A 27 -6.52 -5.00 -20.02
CA LYS A 27 -5.60 -5.37 -21.10
C LYS A 27 -4.13 -5.37 -20.68
N VAL A 28 -3.80 -4.74 -19.55
CA VAL A 28 -2.41 -4.66 -19.07
C VAL A 28 -2.07 -5.93 -18.29
N PRO A 29 -0.96 -6.62 -18.59
CA PRO A 29 -0.58 -7.83 -17.88
C PRO A 29 -0.15 -7.51 -16.45
N VAL A 30 -0.47 -8.40 -15.52
CA VAL A 30 -0.07 -8.30 -14.10
C VAL A 30 1.11 -9.24 -13.86
N ARG A 31 2.30 -8.69 -13.56
CA ARG A 31 3.56 -9.45 -13.41
C ARG A 31 4.25 -9.17 -12.06
N ILE A 32 3.63 -9.61 -10.96
CA ILE A 32 4.09 -9.30 -9.59
C ILE A 32 5.32 -10.12 -9.17
N GLY A 33 5.53 -11.30 -9.75
CA GLY A 33 6.55 -12.25 -9.26
C GLY A 33 6.16 -12.87 -7.91
N SER A 34 7.16 -13.16 -7.08
CA SER A 34 6.96 -13.61 -5.69
C SER A 34 6.57 -12.43 -4.80
N THR A 35 5.78 -12.72 -3.76
CA THR A 35 5.44 -11.76 -2.70
C THR A 35 6.03 -12.24 -1.38
N PRO A 36 6.31 -11.34 -0.41
CA PRO A 36 6.86 -11.72 0.89
C PRO A 36 5.99 -12.76 1.60
N ALA A 37 6.65 -13.63 2.38
CA ALA A 37 5.98 -14.55 3.27
C ALA A 37 5.41 -13.76 4.45
N THR A 38 4.10 -13.84 4.67
CA THR A 38 3.43 -13.23 5.82
C THR A 38 2.33 -14.15 6.32
N LYS A 39 2.15 -14.20 7.64
CA LYS A 39 1.07 -14.98 8.27
C LYS A 39 -0.31 -14.33 8.14
N PHE A 40 -0.36 -13.06 7.75
CA PHE A 40 -1.60 -12.27 7.75
C PHE A 40 -2.44 -12.47 6.47
N ARG A 41 -1.81 -12.85 5.35
CA ARG A 41 -2.49 -13.01 4.06
C ARG A 41 -3.71 -13.92 4.18
N GLY A 42 -4.84 -13.50 3.61
CA GLY A 42 -6.10 -14.26 3.62
C GLY A 42 -6.74 -14.43 5.01
N ASN A 43 -6.24 -13.72 6.02
CA ASN A 43 -6.91 -13.61 7.31
C ASN A 43 -7.99 -12.52 7.26
N PRO A 44 -9.22 -12.77 7.75
CA PRO A 44 -10.28 -11.77 7.73
C PRO A 44 -10.11 -10.65 8.76
N ALA A 45 -9.09 -10.65 9.62
CA ALA A 45 -8.81 -9.60 10.59
C ALA A 45 -8.12 -8.38 9.95
N ILE A 46 -7.84 -7.35 10.75
CA ILE A 46 -7.26 -6.07 10.29
C ILE A 46 -5.99 -6.28 9.46
N PHE A 47 -4.98 -6.99 9.97
CA PHE A 47 -3.71 -7.15 9.25
C PHE A 47 -3.86 -7.89 7.92
N GLY A 48 -4.70 -8.91 7.85
CA GLY A 48 -4.95 -9.58 6.57
C GLY A 48 -5.65 -8.69 5.56
N ARG A 49 -6.53 -7.80 6.04
CA ARG A 49 -7.14 -6.78 5.21
C ARG A 49 -6.16 -5.70 4.72
N LEU A 50 -5.15 -5.33 5.51
CA LEU A 50 -4.07 -4.43 5.07
C LEU A 50 -3.23 -5.11 3.97
N VAL A 51 -2.89 -6.39 4.17
CA VAL A 51 -2.17 -7.20 3.17
C VAL A 51 -2.95 -7.37 1.85
N GLU A 52 -4.29 -7.41 1.90
CA GLU A 52 -5.11 -7.40 0.68
C GLU A 52 -4.93 -6.10 -0.13
N ASP A 53 -4.87 -4.95 0.53
CA ASP A 53 -4.55 -3.68 -0.11
C ASP A 53 -3.11 -3.74 -0.67
N HIS A 54 -2.11 -4.22 0.11
CA HIS A 54 -0.72 -4.34 -0.36
C HIS A 54 -0.58 -5.22 -1.60
N ASP A 55 -1.26 -6.37 -1.65
CA ASP A 55 -1.24 -7.25 -2.82
C ASP A 55 -1.88 -6.57 -4.05
N LYS A 56 -2.88 -5.70 -3.86
CA LYS A 56 -3.45 -4.86 -4.92
C LYS A 56 -2.44 -3.79 -5.36
N HIS A 57 -1.74 -3.14 -4.45
CA HIS A 57 -0.74 -2.11 -4.76
C HIS A 57 0.44 -2.69 -5.53
N ARG A 58 0.96 -3.85 -5.12
CA ARG A 58 1.97 -4.61 -5.89
C ARG A 58 1.50 -4.91 -7.31
N ALA A 59 0.22 -5.28 -7.47
CA ALA A 59 -0.36 -5.51 -8.78
C ALA A 59 -0.42 -4.25 -9.64
N LEU A 60 -0.86 -3.12 -9.08
CA LEU A 60 -0.90 -1.83 -9.78
C LEU A 60 0.51 -1.40 -10.22
N LEU A 61 1.50 -1.48 -9.33
CA LEU A 61 2.89 -1.16 -9.65
C LEU A 61 3.42 -2.02 -10.81
N ALA A 62 3.20 -3.34 -10.75
CA ALA A 62 3.61 -4.26 -11.81
C ALA A 62 2.88 -3.99 -13.15
N MET A 63 1.63 -3.53 -13.10
CA MET A 63 0.88 -3.14 -14.29
C MET A 63 1.43 -1.84 -14.89
N ILE A 64 1.77 -0.84 -14.07
CA ILE A 64 2.38 0.42 -14.52
C ILE A 64 3.69 0.14 -15.27
N ASP A 65 4.57 -0.70 -14.72
CA ASP A 65 5.82 -1.12 -15.37
C ASP A 65 5.61 -1.79 -16.73
N ALA A 66 4.50 -2.51 -16.89
CA ALA A 66 4.20 -3.23 -18.12
C ALA A 66 3.66 -2.31 -19.25
N THR A 67 3.37 -1.05 -18.96
CA THR A 67 2.84 -0.10 -19.95
C THR A 67 3.93 0.54 -20.81
N SER A 68 3.57 0.90 -22.05
CA SER A 68 4.41 1.73 -22.91
C SER A 68 4.23 3.23 -22.61
N PRO A 69 5.18 4.12 -22.97
CA PRO A 69 5.11 5.56 -22.68
C PRO A 69 3.83 6.26 -23.12
N ASN A 70 3.28 5.86 -24.26
CA ASN A 70 2.05 6.45 -24.82
C ASN A 70 0.79 5.63 -24.51
N ASP A 71 0.88 4.61 -23.66
CA ASP A 71 -0.28 3.81 -23.27
C ASP A 71 -1.14 4.62 -22.29
N PRO A 72 -2.40 4.98 -22.65
CA PRO A 72 -3.27 5.73 -21.74
C PRO A 72 -3.53 4.99 -20.42
N ALA A 73 -3.40 3.66 -20.38
CA ALA A 73 -3.55 2.89 -19.16
C ALA A 73 -2.51 3.25 -18.09
N ARG A 74 -1.30 3.72 -18.48
CA ARG A 74 -0.25 4.11 -17.54
C ARG A 74 -0.73 5.18 -16.57
N LYS A 75 -1.35 6.23 -17.09
CA LYS A 75 -1.90 7.33 -16.29
C LYS A 75 -3.03 6.86 -15.39
N THR A 76 -3.99 6.11 -15.94
CA THR A 76 -5.11 5.58 -15.15
C THR A 76 -4.65 4.69 -14.00
N LEU A 77 -3.68 3.81 -14.25
CA LEU A 77 -3.10 2.92 -13.24
C LEU A 77 -2.34 3.70 -12.17
N PHE A 78 -1.53 4.68 -12.57
CA PHE A 78 -0.78 5.53 -11.64
C PHE A 78 -1.72 6.36 -10.76
N GLU A 79 -2.76 6.98 -11.33
CA GLU A 79 -3.74 7.75 -10.56
C GLU A 79 -4.54 6.87 -9.58
N GLU A 80 -4.91 5.65 -9.97
CA GLU A 80 -5.53 4.68 -9.06
C GLU A 80 -4.57 4.24 -7.96
N PHE A 81 -3.30 3.96 -8.28
CA PHE A 81 -2.27 3.63 -7.29
C PHE A 81 -2.14 4.73 -6.25
N VAL A 82 -1.91 5.99 -6.67
CA VAL A 82 -1.75 7.13 -5.75
C VAL A 82 -2.98 7.31 -4.85
N ARG A 83 -4.19 7.27 -5.43
CA ARG A 83 -5.43 7.41 -4.64
C ARG A 83 -5.62 6.28 -3.65
N ASP A 84 -5.32 5.05 -4.07
CA ASP A 84 -5.47 3.89 -3.21
C ASP A 84 -4.44 3.89 -2.09
N VAL A 85 -3.18 4.25 -2.35
CA VAL A 85 -2.12 4.39 -1.32
C VAL A 85 -2.44 5.53 -0.35
N HIS A 86 -2.80 6.74 -0.81
CA HIS A 86 -3.22 7.82 0.10
C HIS A 86 -4.38 7.38 1.01
N GLY A 87 -5.39 6.72 0.42
CA GLY A 87 -6.51 6.22 1.21
C GLY A 87 -6.11 5.12 2.20
N HIS A 88 -5.11 4.31 1.84
CA HIS A 88 -4.55 3.25 2.69
C HIS A 88 -3.83 3.84 3.89
N ALA A 89 -2.76 4.58 3.63
CA ALA A 89 -1.89 5.19 4.64
C ALA A 89 -2.67 6.03 5.64
N ALA A 90 -3.55 6.93 5.15
CA ALA A 90 -4.37 7.77 6.03
C ALA A 90 -5.33 6.94 6.91
N ALA A 91 -5.88 5.85 6.37
CA ALA A 91 -6.77 4.98 7.15
C ALA A 91 -6.01 4.11 8.15
N GLU A 92 -4.79 3.69 7.84
CA GLU A 92 -3.90 2.98 8.76
C GLU A 92 -3.46 3.88 9.91
N GLU A 93 -3.06 5.11 9.63
CA GLU A 93 -2.73 6.10 10.66
C GLU A 93 -3.87 6.29 11.66
N GLN A 94 -5.09 6.46 11.14
CA GLN A 94 -6.27 6.72 11.94
C GLN A 94 -6.83 5.48 12.66
N ALA A 95 -6.46 4.28 12.22
CA ALA A 95 -6.95 3.03 12.81
C ALA A 95 -5.84 2.30 13.58
N LEU A 96 -4.82 1.83 12.86
CA LEU A 96 -3.73 1.02 13.36
C LEU A 96 -2.73 1.86 14.15
N TRP A 97 -2.06 2.81 13.52
CA TRP A 97 -0.90 3.46 14.14
C TRP A 97 -1.28 4.35 15.32
N SER A 98 -2.43 5.03 15.28
CA SER A 98 -2.98 5.72 16.46
C SER A 98 -3.32 4.79 17.63
N THR A 99 -3.61 3.52 17.37
CA THR A 99 -3.86 2.50 18.41
C THR A 99 -2.55 1.95 18.96
N VAL A 100 -1.64 1.57 18.07
CA VAL A 100 -0.33 1.00 18.39
C VAL A 100 0.57 1.99 19.14
N MET A 101 0.50 3.28 18.80
CA MET A 101 1.30 4.34 19.43
C MET A 101 0.97 4.58 20.92
N ARG A 102 -0.15 4.03 21.42
CA ARG A 102 -0.47 4.12 22.87
C ARG A 102 0.43 3.23 23.74
N ASN A 103 1.09 2.23 23.15
CA ASN A 103 2.06 1.40 23.85
C ASN A 103 3.48 1.92 23.57
N PRO A 104 4.26 2.29 24.62
CA PRO A 104 5.65 2.74 24.46
C PRO A 104 6.54 1.75 23.69
N GLU A 105 6.33 0.44 23.85
CA GLU A 105 7.16 -0.60 23.22
C GLU A 105 7.02 -0.63 21.68
N THR A 106 5.88 -0.18 21.15
CA THR A 106 5.59 -0.18 19.71
C THR A 106 5.56 1.21 19.10
N THR A 107 5.93 2.24 19.88
CA THR A 107 5.88 3.64 19.43
C THR A 107 6.86 3.92 18.29
N GLU A 108 8.04 3.30 18.31
CA GLU A 108 9.04 3.47 17.24
C GLU A 108 8.54 2.92 15.90
N PHE A 109 7.98 1.72 15.87
CA PHE A 109 7.36 1.14 14.67
C PHE A 109 6.26 2.05 14.10
N ALA A 110 5.35 2.53 14.95
CA ALA A 110 4.30 3.44 14.50
C ALA A 110 4.86 4.75 13.92
N ARG A 111 5.91 5.34 14.53
CA ARG A 111 6.54 6.56 14.02
C ARG A 111 7.26 6.32 12.70
N HIS A 112 7.91 5.17 12.55
CA HIS A 112 8.57 4.78 11.31
C HIS A 112 7.55 4.69 10.18
N ALA A 113 6.49 3.88 10.33
CA ALA A 113 5.46 3.70 9.31
C ALA A 113 4.84 5.03 8.85
N VAL A 114 4.48 5.91 9.79
CA VAL A 114 3.94 7.25 9.45
C VAL A 114 4.99 8.15 8.77
N GLY A 115 6.26 8.00 9.14
CA GLY A 115 7.37 8.67 8.44
C GLY A 115 7.49 8.24 6.98
N ASP A 116 7.37 6.94 6.72
CA ASP A 116 7.41 6.38 5.37
C ASP A 116 6.23 6.84 4.54
N HIS A 117 5.02 6.88 5.12
CA HIS A 117 3.85 7.43 4.43
C HIS A 117 4.13 8.85 3.93
N HIS A 118 4.71 9.70 4.78
CA HIS A 118 5.05 11.07 4.39
C HIS A 118 6.15 11.13 3.32
N LYS A 119 7.11 10.19 3.33
CA LYS A 119 8.12 10.06 2.27
C LYS A 119 7.47 9.64 0.94
N LEU A 120 6.59 8.65 0.98
CA LEU A 120 5.85 8.14 -0.17
C LEU A 120 4.93 9.20 -0.79
N ASP A 121 4.25 10.03 0.02
CA ASP A 121 3.46 11.16 -0.47
C ASP A 121 4.30 12.12 -1.34
N LYS A 122 5.53 12.42 -0.92
CA LYS A 122 6.45 13.27 -1.68
C LYS A 122 6.88 12.62 -2.99
N LEU A 123 7.19 11.33 -2.96
CA LEU A 123 7.58 10.56 -4.15
C LEU A 123 6.43 10.48 -5.16
N MET A 124 5.19 10.24 -4.69
CA MET A 124 4.00 10.23 -5.53
C MET A 124 3.72 11.61 -6.13
N ALA A 125 3.85 12.69 -5.34
CA ALA A 125 3.65 14.06 -5.81
C ALA A 125 4.71 14.49 -6.85
N ASP A 126 5.96 14.05 -6.70
CA ASP A 126 7.04 14.29 -7.66
C ASP A 126 6.78 13.55 -8.97
N ALA A 127 6.47 12.25 -8.91
CA ALA A 127 6.15 11.46 -10.09
C ALA A 127 4.89 11.99 -10.81
N ALA A 128 3.89 12.49 -10.08
CA ALA A 128 2.66 13.07 -10.64
C ALA A 128 2.87 14.45 -11.31
N ALA A 129 3.90 15.19 -10.91
CA ALA A 129 4.24 16.49 -11.49
C ALA A 129 5.00 16.40 -12.82
N ARG A 130 5.56 15.22 -13.12
CA ARG A 130 6.40 14.97 -14.29
C ARG A 130 5.57 14.46 -15.47
N ASP A 131 6.12 14.61 -16.68
CA ASP A 131 5.51 14.06 -17.88
C ASP A 131 5.63 12.53 -17.87
N ILE A 132 4.50 11.85 -17.67
CA ILE A 132 4.37 10.39 -17.56
C ILE A 132 4.79 9.62 -18.82
N SER A 133 4.84 10.31 -19.97
CA SER A 133 5.30 9.75 -21.25
C SER A 133 6.81 9.92 -21.46
N SER A 134 7.47 10.76 -20.65
CA SER A 134 8.90 11.00 -20.79
C SER A 134 9.73 9.78 -20.32
N PRO A 135 10.87 9.49 -20.97
CA PRO A 135 11.75 8.42 -20.51
C PRO A 135 12.23 8.61 -19.07
N GLY A 136 12.47 9.86 -18.66
CA GLY A 136 12.94 10.20 -17.31
C GLY A 136 11.92 9.91 -16.21
N TRP A 137 10.62 9.82 -16.53
CA TRP A 137 9.59 9.50 -15.55
C TRP A 137 9.77 8.11 -14.92
N LEU A 138 10.26 7.13 -15.69
CA LEU A 138 10.46 5.77 -15.17
C LEU A 138 11.51 5.71 -14.06
N THR A 139 12.50 6.61 -14.05
CA THR A 139 13.47 6.69 -12.96
C THR A 139 12.80 7.12 -11.65
N HIS A 140 11.90 8.11 -11.71
CA HIS A 140 11.14 8.56 -10.53
C HIS A 140 10.13 7.51 -10.07
N PHE A 141 9.46 6.86 -11.02
CA PHE A 141 8.56 5.76 -10.73
C PHE A 141 9.29 4.56 -10.11
N ALA A 142 10.49 4.21 -10.59
CA ALA A 142 11.29 3.14 -10.04
C ALA A 142 11.69 3.40 -8.58
N ALA A 143 12.13 4.63 -8.26
CA ALA A 143 12.43 5.03 -6.89
C ALA A 143 11.19 4.97 -5.98
N LEU A 144 10.05 5.51 -6.42
CA LEU A 144 8.77 5.39 -5.70
C LEU A 144 8.40 3.91 -5.46
N LYS A 145 8.54 3.08 -6.48
CA LYS A 145 8.20 1.65 -6.40
C LYS A 145 9.10 0.92 -5.40
N GLU A 146 10.41 1.16 -5.43
CA GLU A 146 11.36 0.55 -4.49
C GLU A 146 11.00 0.88 -3.05
N GLU A 147 10.89 2.18 -2.75
CA GLU A 147 10.52 2.70 -1.43
C GLU A 147 9.17 2.16 -0.94
N TYR A 148 8.17 2.11 -1.83
CA TYR A 148 6.87 1.59 -1.49
C TYR A 148 6.90 0.08 -1.18
N LEU A 149 7.68 -0.69 -1.95
CA LEU A 149 7.80 -2.13 -1.75
C LEU A 149 8.59 -2.49 -0.49
N GLU A 150 9.59 -1.69 -0.12
CA GLU A 150 10.32 -1.81 1.14
C GLU A 150 9.42 -1.50 2.34
N HIS A 151 8.68 -0.38 2.29
CA HIS A 151 7.72 -0.01 3.33
C HIS A 151 6.71 -1.14 3.64
N ILE A 152 5.99 -1.65 2.64
CA ILE A 152 5.01 -2.73 2.87
C ILE A 152 5.65 -4.08 3.19
N LEU A 153 6.94 -4.28 2.90
CA LEU A 153 7.68 -5.46 3.31
C LEU A 153 7.92 -5.40 4.82
N GLU A 154 8.48 -4.30 5.31
CA GLU A 154 8.73 -4.09 6.75
C GLU A 154 7.45 -4.20 7.56
N GLU A 155 6.36 -3.59 7.09
CA GLU A 155 5.06 -3.72 7.72
C GLU A 155 4.61 -5.18 7.84
N GLU A 156 4.64 -5.93 6.72
CA GLU A 156 4.15 -7.30 6.66
C GLU A 156 4.96 -8.31 7.47
N THR A 157 6.27 -8.10 7.59
CA THR A 157 7.20 -9.08 8.19
C THR A 157 7.65 -8.70 9.59
N GLU A 158 7.59 -7.42 9.96
CA GLU A 158 8.11 -6.93 11.24
C GLU A 158 7.05 -6.13 11.99
N GLN A 159 6.61 -4.99 11.46
CA GLN A 159 5.84 -4.02 12.24
C GLN A 159 4.45 -4.56 12.61
N PHE A 160 3.74 -5.24 11.69
CA PHE A 160 2.47 -5.89 12.00
C PHE A 160 2.64 -7.07 12.98
N VAL A 161 3.78 -7.77 12.93
CA VAL A 161 4.07 -8.88 13.84
C VAL A 161 4.26 -8.38 15.26
N GLU A 162 5.00 -7.28 15.44
CA GLU A 162 5.20 -6.66 16.75
C GLU A 162 3.92 -5.96 17.26
N ALA A 163 3.22 -5.21 16.41
CA ALA A 163 1.96 -4.58 16.76
C ALA A 163 0.94 -5.60 17.27
N GLU A 164 0.76 -6.74 16.58
CA GLU A 164 -0.19 -7.77 16.95
C GLU A 164 0.00 -8.30 18.39
N LYS A 165 1.24 -8.36 18.89
CA LYS A 165 1.54 -8.86 20.24
C LYS A 165 0.88 -8.02 21.34
N THR A 166 0.64 -6.74 21.05
CA THR A 166 0.17 -5.75 22.01
C THR A 166 -1.33 -5.47 21.90
N LEU A 167 -1.99 -6.00 20.86
CA LEU A 167 -3.37 -5.66 20.53
C LEU A 167 -4.35 -6.73 20.99
N SER A 168 -5.38 -6.30 21.71
CA SER A 168 -6.50 -7.18 22.06
C SER A 168 -7.36 -7.50 20.84
N GLU A 169 -8.19 -8.54 20.91
CA GLU A 169 -9.17 -8.79 19.85
C GLU A 169 -10.16 -7.63 19.68
N GLN A 170 -10.47 -6.90 20.76
CA GLN A 170 -11.34 -5.73 20.70
C GLN A 170 -10.67 -4.60 19.91
N ASP A 171 -9.37 -4.37 20.10
CA ASP A 171 -8.61 -3.42 19.30
C ASP A 171 -8.64 -3.82 17.83
N GLN A 172 -8.37 -5.09 17.50
CA GLN A 172 -8.40 -5.58 16.11
C GLN A 172 -9.75 -5.38 15.43
N ARG A 173 -10.86 -5.67 16.12
CA ARG A 173 -12.22 -5.41 15.61
C ARG A 173 -12.49 -3.92 15.43
N TYR A 174 -12.07 -3.09 16.39
CA TYR A 174 -12.22 -1.64 16.31
C TYR A 174 -11.43 -1.06 15.12
N MET A 175 -10.14 -1.38 15.02
CA MET A 175 -9.28 -0.93 13.93
C MET A 175 -9.81 -1.35 12.58
N GLN A 176 -10.27 -2.60 12.42
CA GLN A 176 -10.88 -3.04 11.17
C GLN A 176 -12.10 -2.22 10.77
N LYS A 177 -13.00 -1.92 11.71
CA LYS A 177 -14.16 -1.07 11.45
C LYS A 177 -13.75 0.35 11.05
N VAL A 178 -12.79 0.93 11.76
CA VAL A 178 -12.30 2.29 11.49
C VAL A 178 -11.60 2.34 10.13
N PHE A 179 -10.66 1.43 9.87
CA PHE A 179 -9.91 1.32 8.62
C PHE A 179 -10.85 1.21 7.41
N ASN A 180 -11.80 0.29 7.45
CA ASN A 180 -12.81 0.13 6.37
C ASN A 180 -13.54 1.43 6.04
N ARG A 181 -14.02 2.12 7.08
CA ARG A 181 -14.76 3.37 6.93
C ARG A 181 -13.87 4.49 6.40
N ARG A 182 -12.66 4.65 6.98
CA ARG A 182 -11.74 5.73 6.65
C ARG A 182 -11.13 5.53 5.27
N LYS A 183 -10.66 4.32 4.93
CA LYS A 183 -10.11 4.00 3.60
C LYS A 183 -11.02 4.45 2.46
N LYS A 184 -12.32 4.18 2.57
CA LYS A 184 -13.31 4.62 1.57
C LYS A 184 -13.40 6.15 1.47
N ALA A 185 -13.47 6.83 2.61
CA ALA A 185 -13.58 8.28 2.67
C ALA A 185 -12.29 8.98 2.19
N GLU A 186 -11.13 8.53 2.68
CA GLU A 186 -9.82 9.09 2.34
C GLU A 186 -9.49 8.88 0.87
N LYS A 187 -9.71 7.67 0.32
CA LYS A 187 -9.51 7.43 -1.11
C LYS A 187 -10.41 8.32 -1.98
N ALA A 188 -11.66 8.52 -1.58
CA ALA A 188 -12.59 9.38 -2.31
C ALA A 188 -12.19 10.86 -2.24
N ALA A 189 -11.61 11.31 -1.12
CA ALA A 189 -11.12 12.67 -0.92
C ALA A 189 -9.71 12.90 -1.45
N ALA A 190 -8.96 11.83 -1.79
CA ALA A 190 -7.56 11.91 -2.18
C ALA A 190 -7.36 12.88 -3.37
N VAL A 191 -6.49 13.86 -3.15
CA VAL A 191 -6.01 14.77 -4.20
C VAL A 191 -4.64 14.27 -4.64
N ILE A 192 -4.42 14.21 -5.95
CA ILE A 192 -3.10 13.90 -6.51
C ILE A 192 -2.35 15.22 -6.58
N GLU A 193 -1.52 15.47 -5.58
CA GLU A 193 -0.63 16.63 -5.58
C GLU A 193 0.39 16.52 -6.71
N LYS A 194 0.82 17.67 -7.23
CA LYS A 194 1.85 17.76 -8.26
C LYS A 194 2.91 18.74 -7.80
N LYS A 195 3.99 18.20 -7.24
CA LYS A 195 5.09 19.00 -6.68
C LYS A 195 6.43 18.34 -6.98
N ILE A 196 7.24 19.00 -7.79
CA ILE A 196 8.60 18.54 -8.10
C ILE A 196 9.47 18.60 -6.85
N ALA A 197 10.17 17.50 -6.56
CA ALA A 197 11.18 17.44 -5.51
C ALA A 197 12.44 18.21 -5.95
N LEU A 198 12.85 19.19 -5.14
CA LEU A 198 14.00 20.08 -5.44
C LEU A 198 15.36 19.43 -5.17
N LYS A 199 15.38 18.33 -4.41
CA LYS A 199 16.57 17.51 -4.16
C LYS A 199 16.27 16.09 -4.62
N PRO A 200 17.28 15.33 -5.08
CA PRO A 200 17.13 13.90 -5.27
C PRO A 200 16.58 13.31 -3.97
N ILE A 201 15.48 12.56 -4.08
CA ILE A 201 14.99 11.76 -2.97
C ILE A 201 15.90 10.53 -2.98
N ALA A 202 17.01 10.63 -2.25
CA ALA A 202 17.98 9.59 -1.99
C ALA A 202 18.19 9.56 -0.47
#